data_AF-A0A2V4VDF0-F1
#
_entry.id   AF-A0A2V4VDF0-F1
#
_cell.length_a   1.000
_cell.length_b   1.000
_cell.length_c   1.000
_cell.angle_alpha   90.00
_cell.angle_beta   90.00
_cell.angle_gamma   90.00
#
_symmetry.space_group_name_H-M   'P 1'
#
loop_
_entity.id
_entity.type
_entity.pdbx_description
1 polymer ?
#
loop_
_entity_poly.entity_id
_entity_poly.type
_entity_poly.pdbx_seq_one_letter_code
_entity_poly.pdbx_strand_id
1 'polypeptide(L)'
;MNKCPNKEVFESLSSTFDRLEEAAWFIRLMEENYHFADRFRWSLSSFLKSLKEIMQLLTMELQKDKITSAFVKQKKTALSSDPLISYLYRQRDIVVHKSMLQPASTGSVGFTRGKGMKLGIGMPIDPLSDSEEAVKRYIYIAAKDEDFLGILYQEDDGSGEYTCVERHWRLSEFPDIELTQLAATAWEKVAQALFDVAGTMGAKLIEPTFELGNPNEVRFELYKPEWIKEQFNYYKEKISENNI
;
A
#
# COMPACT_ATOMS: atom_id res chain seq x y z
N MET A 1 -19.57 -24.49 32.86
CA MET A 1 -18.41 -23.88 32.18
C MET A 1 -18.70 -22.41 31.99
N ASN A 2 -17.89 -21.51 32.57
CA ASN A 2 -18.05 -20.07 32.35
C ASN A 2 -17.85 -19.78 30.86
N LYS A 3 -18.90 -19.34 30.19
CA LYS A 3 -18.81 -18.90 28.81
C LYS A 3 -17.97 -17.63 28.78
N CYS A 4 -16.92 -17.62 27.96
CA CYS A 4 -16.11 -16.43 27.73
C CYS A 4 -16.97 -15.42 26.95
N PRO A 5 -17.30 -14.24 27.51
CA PRO A 5 -18.16 -13.26 26.83
C PRO A 5 -17.61 -12.84 25.46
N ASN A 6 -16.28 -12.73 25.33
CA ASN A 6 -15.62 -12.41 24.07
C ASN A 6 -15.90 -13.46 22.99
N LYS A 7 -15.98 -14.74 23.36
CA LYS A 7 -16.21 -15.82 22.40
C LYS A 7 -17.62 -15.73 21.80
N GLU A 8 -18.64 -15.47 22.62
CA GLU A 8 -20.02 -15.36 22.13
C GLU A 8 -20.18 -14.15 21.18
N VAL A 9 -19.55 -13.02 21.50
CA VAL A 9 -19.56 -11.84 20.62
C VAL A 9 -18.80 -12.11 19.32
N PHE A 10 -17.64 -12.75 19.39
CA PHE A 10 -16.86 -13.10 18.20
C PHE A 10 -17.61 -14.09 17.29
N GLU A 11 -18.26 -15.11 17.85
CA GLU A 11 -19.10 -16.04 17.08
C GLU A 11 -20.28 -15.33 16.40
N SER A 12 -20.90 -14.37 17.10
CA SER A 12 -22.03 -13.59 16.59
C SER A 12 -21.64 -12.59 15.49
N LEU A 13 -20.40 -12.12 15.49
CA LEU A 13 -19.85 -11.15 14.54
C LEU A 13 -18.77 -11.77 13.63
N SER A 14 -18.81 -13.09 13.48
CA SER A 14 -17.72 -13.87 12.87
C SER A 14 -17.42 -13.42 11.43
N SER A 15 -18.44 -13.08 10.64
CA SER A 15 -18.23 -12.64 9.26
C SER A 15 -17.61 -11.24 9.22
N THR A 16 -17.99 -10.38 10.17
CA THR A 16 -17.44 -9.03 10.26
C THR A 16 -15.97 -9.03 10.71
N PHE A 17 -15.62 -9.86 11.70
CA PHE A 17 -14.22 -10.01 12.13
C PHE A 17 -13.35 -10.64 11.04
N ASP A 18 -13.84 -11.67 10.34
CA ASP A 18 -13.14 -12.27 9.20
C ASP A 18 -12.86 -11.23 8.10
N ARG A 19 -13.86 -10.39 7.78
CA ARG A 19 -13.70 -9.29 6.81
C ARG A 19 -12.70 -8.22 7.27
N LEU A 20 -12.60 -7.97 8.57
CA LEU A 20 -11.62 -7.05 9.14
C LEU A 20 -10.19 -7.58 8.95
N GLU A 21 -9.97 -8.87 9.22
CA GLU A 21 -8.69 -9.56 8.98
C GLU A 21 -8.34 -9.60 7.50
N GLU A 22 -9.32 -9.86 6.62
CA GLU A 22 -9.10 -9.80 5.17
C GLU A 22 -8.67 -8.40 4.70
N ALA A 23 -9.26 -7.33 5.26
CA ALA A 23 -8.82 -5.98 4.97
C ALA A 23 -7.38 -5.72 5.43
N ALA A 24 -7.00 -6.20 6.62
CA ALA A 24 -5.63 -6.15 7.12
C ALA A 24 -4.65 -6.90 6.20
N TRP A 25 -5.04 -8.07 5.72
CA TRP A 25 -4.25 -8.87 4.78
C TRP A 25 -3.94 -8.12 3.48
N PHE A 26 -4.90 -7.40 2.91
CA PHE A 26 -4.65 -6.62 1.70
C PHE A 26 -3.67 -5.46 1.91
N ILE A 27 -3.54 -4.92 3.13
CA ILE A 27 -2.49 -3.94 3.45
C ILE A 27 -1.10 -4.60 3.36
N ARG A 28 -0.96 -5.84 3.86
CA ARG A 28 0.29 -6.61 3.73
C ARG A 28 0.61 -6.89 2.27
N LEU A 29 -0.38 -7.28 1.47
CA LEU A 29 -0.18 -7.48 0.04
C LEU A 29 0.20 -6.19 -0.71
N MET A 30 -0.17 -5.00 -0.21
CA MET A 30 0.35 -3.74 -0.73
C MET A 30 1.85 -3.57 -0.41
N GLU A 31 2.29 -3.88 0.82
CA GLU A 31 3.71 -3.81 1.20
C GLU A 31 4.55 -4.84 0.42
N GLU A 32 4.10 -6.08 0.30
CA GLU A 32 4.79 -7.14 -0.43
C GLU A 32 4.94 -6.87 -1.93
N ASN A 33 4.00 -6.10 -2.50
CA ASN A 33 3.97 -5.79 -3.92
C ASN A 33 4.26 -4.32 -4.21
N TYR A 34 4.93 -3.61 -3.29
CA TYR A 34 5.10 -2.16 -3.36
C TYR A 34 5.73 -1.66 -4.66
N HIS A 35 6.62 -2.47 -5.27
CA HIS A 35 7.31 -2.14 -6.51
C HIS A 35 6.64 -2.67 -7.79
N PHE A 36 5.56 -3.46 -7.65
CA PHE A 36 4.77 -4.03 -8.76
C PHE A 36 3.43 -3.29 -8.88
N ALA A 37 3.33 -2.38 -9.83
CA ALA A 37 2.26 -1.40 -9.94
C ALA A 37 0.87 -2.04 -10.03
N ASP A 38 0.70 -3.08 -10.84
CA ASP A 38 -0.59 -3.76 -11.00
C ASP A 38 -1.02 -4.45 -9.71
N ARG A 39 -0.11 -5.24 -9.12
CA ARG A 39 -0.38 -6.00 -7.90
C ARG A 39 -0.66 -5.09 -6.72
N PHE A 40 0.11 -4.03 -6.56
CA PHE A 40 -0.14 -2.99 -5.55
C PHE A 40 -1.55 -2.40 -5.70
N ARG A 41 -1.94 -2.01 -6.93
CA ARG A 41 -3.25 -1.41 -7.20
C ARG A 41 -4.40 -2.39 -7.01
N TRP A 42 -4.22 -3.66 -7.34
CA TRP A 42 -5.21 -4.70 -7.07
C TRP A 42 -5.37 -4.94 -5.57
N SER A 43 -4.28 -5.00 -4.81
CA SER A 43 -4.31 -5.10 -3.34
C SER A 43 -5.04 -3.90 -2.72
N LEU A 44 -4.72 -2.68 -3.16
CA LEU A 44 -5.43 -1.47 -2.74
C LEU A 44 -6.93 -1.54 -3.05
N SER A 45 -7.29 -1.97 -4.26
CA SER A 45 -8.69 -2.08 -4.68
C SER A 45 -9.47 -3.07 -3.83
N SER A 46 -8.85 -4.22 -3.53
CA SER A 46 -9.42 -5.25 -2.66
C SER A 46 -9.53 -4.76 -1.22
N PHE A 47 -8.52 -4.05 -0.70
CA PHE A 47 -8.57 -3.39 0.60
C PHE A 47 -9.78 -2.43 0.70
N LEU A 48 -9.94 -1.53 -0.26
CA LEU A 48 -11.04 -0.56 -0.28
C LEU A 48 -12.42 -1.24 -0.29
N LYS A 49 -12.53 -2.35 -1.00
CA LYS A 49 -13.75 -3.17 -1.03
C LYS A 49 -14.01 -3.80 0.33
N SER A 50 -13.03 -4.54 0.88
CA SER A 50 -13.19 -5.22 2.16
C SER A 50 -13.47 -4.24 3.29
N LEU A 51 -12.76 -3.11 3.35
CA LEU A 51 -12.95 -2.05 4.36
C LEU A 51 -14.39 -1.50 4.39
N LYS A 52 -15.01 -1.29 3.22
CA LYS A 52 -16.39 -0.78 3.11
C LYS A 52 -17.42 -1.85 3.48
N GLU A 53 -17.11 -3.12 3.24
CA GLU A 53 -17.99 -4.26 3.53
C GLU A 53 -18.12 -4.55 5.02
N ILE A 54 -17.10 -4.25 5.85
CA ILE A 54 -17.12 -4.47 7.31
C ILE A 54 -18.38 -3.89 7.95
N MET A 55 -18.65 -2.59 7.73
CA MET A 55 -19.83 -1.94 8.32
C MET A 55 -21.16 -2.43 7.73
N GLN A 56 -21.14 -3.00 6.52
CA GLN A 56 -22.33 -3.60 5.91
C GLN A 56 -22.65 -4.93 6.57
N LEU A 57 -21.65 -5.80 6.72
CA LEU A 57 -21.78 -7.08 7.43
C LEU A 57 -22.23 -6.86 8.88
N LEU A 58 -21.62 -5.90 9.57
CA LEU A 58 -22.00 -5.56 10.94
C LEU A 58 -23.49 -5.15 11.05
N THR A 59 -23.98 -4.40 10.06
CA THR A 59 -25.40 -4.02 10.01
C THR A 59 -26.30 -5.25 9.80
N MET A 60 -25.88 -6.20 8.96
CA MET A 60 -26.64 -7.41 8.65
C MET A 60 -26.68 -8.39 9.83
N GLU A 61 -25.54 -8.60 10.51
CA GLU A 61 -25.43 -9.48 11.68
C GLU A 61 -26.27 -8.95 12.87
N LEU A 62 -26.34 -7.63 13.03
CA LEU A 62 -27.03 -6.98 14.16
C LEU A 62 -28.44 -6.47 13.86
N GLN A 63 -29.01 -6.79 12.69
CA GLN A 63 -30.31 -6.27 12.25
C GLN A 63 -31.48 -6.60 13.21
N LYS A 64 -31.36 -7.68 14.00
CA LYS A 64 -32.41 -8.15 14.93
C LYS A 64 -32.37 -7.41 16.27
N ASP A 65 -31.23 -6.84 16.63
CA ASP A 65 -31.05 -6.07 17.87
C ASP A 65 -31.22 -4.58 17.58
N LYS A 66 -32.39 -4.04 17.92
CA LYS A 66 -32.71 -2.63 17.65
C LYS A 66 -31.79 -1.64 18.36
N ILE A 67 -31.30 -1.97 19.56
CA ILE A 67 -30.46 -1.07 20.36
C ILE A 67 -29.08 -1.01 19.71
N THR A 68 -28.47 -2.17 19.49
CA THR A 68 -27.13 -2.26 18.91
C THR A 68 -27.14 -1.79 17.44
N SER A 69 -28.20 -2.06 16.68
CA SER A 69 -28.37 -1.55 15.31
C SER A 69 -28.40 -0.02 15.24
N ALA A 70 -29.03 0.66 16.21
CA ALA A 70 -29.00 2.12 16.30
C ALA A 70 -27.58 2.65 16.54
N PHE A 71 -26.81 1.95 17.39
CA PHE A 71 -25.41 2.30 17.65
C PHE A 71 -24.51 2.08 16.43
N VAL A 72 -24.71 0.98 15.68
CA VAL A 72 -24.03 0.74 14.40
C VAL A 72 -24.31 1.87 13.41
N LYS A 73 -25.56 2.34 13.32
CA LYS A 73 -25.92 3.48 12.45
C LYS A 73 -25.20 4.77 12.87
N GLN A 74 -25.07 5.02 14.18
CA GLN A 74 -24.30 6.16 14.68
C GLN A 74 -22.82 6.04 14.27
N LYS A 75 -22.19 4.89 14.48
CA LYS A 75 -20.78 4.64 14.09
C LYS A 75 -20.57 4.78 12.59
N LYS A 76 -21.48 4.26 11.77
CA LYS A 76 -21.44 4.44 10.31
C LYS A 76 -21.52 5.92 9.91
N THR A 77 -22.33 6.71 10.60
CA THR A 77 -22.45 8.16 10.34
C THR A 77 -21.17 8.88 10.72
N ALA A 78 -20.59 8.57 11.88
CA ALA A 78 -19.29 9.11 12.31
C ALA A 78 -18.17 8.78 11.31
N LEU A 79 -18.08 7.52 10.87
CA LEU A 79 -17.13 7.11 9.83
C LEU A 79 -17.37 7.84 8.50
N SER A 80 -18.62 8.03 8.08
CA SER A 80 -18.94 8.75 6.84
C SER A 80 -18.60 10.25 6.90
N SER A 81 -18.53 10.82 8.11
CA SER A 81 -18.11 12.20 8.34
C SER A 81 -16.59 12.36 8.51
N ASP A 82 -15.85 11.27 8.70
CA ASP A 82 -14.39 11.31 8.75
C ASP A 82 -13.84 11.58 7.34
N PRO A 83 -12.98 12.61 7.15
CA PRO A 83 -12.50 12.99 5.82
C PRO A 83 -11.78 11.86 5.07
N LEU A 84 -10.96 11.07 5.77
CA LEU A 84 -10.21 9.96 5.19
C LEU A 84 -11.15 8.84 4.77
N ILE A 85 -12.00 8.36 5.69
CA ILE A 85 -12.93 7.26 5.41
C ILE A 85 -13.91 7.64 4.30
N SER A 86 -14.47 8.84 4.38
CA SER A 86 -15.39 9.36 3.36
C SER A 86 -14.74 9.45 1.98
N TYR A 87 -13.47 9.87 1.92
CA TYR A 87 -12.70 9.86 0.69
C TYR A 87 -12.48 8.44 0.15
N LEU A 88 -11.96 7.51 0.96
CA LEU A 88 -11.67 6.14 0.53
C LEU A 88 -12.94 5.38 0.09
N TYR A 89 -14.06 5.58 0.77
CA TYR A 89 -15.34 4.99 0.39
C TYR A 89 -15.88 5.50 -0.95
N ARG A 90 -15.59 6.76 -1.30
CA ARG A 90 -15.89 7.32 -2.64
C ARG A 90 -14.93 6.77 -3.68
N GLN A 91 -13.64 6.66 -3.36
CA GLN A 91 -12.65 6.10 -4.28
C GLN A 91 -12.96 4.66 -4.67
N ARG A 92 -13.45 3.84 -3.74
CA ARG A 92 -13.97 2.50 -4.06
C ARG A 92 -15.00 2.55 -5.19
N ASP A 93 -15.94 3.49 -5.14
CA ASP A 93 -17.01 3.58 -6.14
C ASP A 93 -16.48 4.06 -7.50
N ILE A 94 -15.36 4.80 -7.53
CA ILE A 94 -14.67 5.20 -8.76
C ILE A 94 -13.87 4.03 -9.34
N VAL A 95 -13.08 3.34 -8.50
CA VAL A 95 -12.24 2.19 -8.89
C VAL A 95 -13.08 1.04 -9.43
N VAL A 96 -14.25 0.79 -8.84
CA VAL A 96 -15.15 -0.29 -9.26
C VAL A 96 -15.94 0.06 -10.53
N HIS A 97 -16.01 1.34 -10.95
CA HIS A 97 -16.92 1.75 -12.03
C HIS A 97 -16.30 2.50 -13.21
N LYS A 98 -15.15 3.17 -13.09
CA LYS A 98 -14.72 4.12 -14.15
C LYS A 98 -13.22 4.16 -14.44
N SER A 99 -12.35 4.05 -13.44
CA SER A 99 -10.90 4.12 -13.66
C SER A 99 -10.14 3.63 -12.44
N MET A 100 -8.99 2.97 -12.64
CA MET A 100 -8.10 2.65 -11.53
C MET A 100 -7.62 3.94 -10.87
N LEU A 101 -7.55 3.94 -9.53
CA LEU A 101 -6.96 5.04 -8.78
C LEU A 101 -5.55 5.27 -9.34
N GLN A 102 -5.25 6.51 -9.77
CA GLN A 102 -3.93 6.92 -10.22
C GLN A 102 -3.29 7.68 -9.07
N PRO A 103 -2.46 7.03 -8.24
CA PRO A 103 -1.69 7.70 -7.22
C PRO A 103 -0.86 8.82 -7.84
N ALA A 104 -0.68 9.92 -7.12
CA ALA A 104 0.33 10.93 -7.44
C ALA A 104 1.73 10.38 -7.05
N SER A 105 2.09 9.22 -7.60
CA SER A 105 3.31 8.50 -7.24
C SER A 105 4.52 9.27 -7.72
N THR A 106 5.53 9.35 -6.86
CA THR A 106 6.85 9.86 -7.20
C THR A 106 7.86 8.76 -6.93
N GLY A 107 8.99 8.78 -7.63
CA GLY A 107 10.10 7.95 -7.25
C GLY A 107 11.43 8.55 -7.67
N SER A 108 12.49 7.88 -7.26
CA SER A 108 13.86 8.30 -7.48
C SER A 108 14.69 7.08 -7.84
N VAL A 109 15.57 7.21 -8.82
CA VAL A 109 16.64 6.23 -9.08
C VAL A 109 17.92 6.77 -8.46
N GLY A 110 18.68 5.92 -7.78
CA GLY A 110 19.91 6.33 -7.10
C GLY A 110 20.70 5.14 -6.61
N PHE A 111 21.62 5.38 -5.68
CA PHE A 111 22.27 4.32 -4.94
C PHE A 111 22.08 4.48 -3.43
N THR A 112 22.06 3.35 -2.75
CA THR A 112 21.96 3.25 -1.29
C THR A 112 23.21 2.61 -0.71
N ARG A 113 23.50 2.90 0.57
CA ARG A 113 24.38 2.09 1.41
C ARG A 113 23.62 1.75 2.68
N GLY A 114 23.02 0.57 2.72
CA GLY A 114 22.17 0.17 3.83
C GLY A 114 20.75 0.75 3.73
N LYS A 115 20.33 1.54 4.72
CA LYS A 115 18.89 1.83 4.98
C LYS A 115 18.33 3.09 4.31
N GLY A 116 18.95 3.64 3.26
CA GLY A 116 18.37 4.82 2.59
C GLY A 116 19.19 5.36 1.42
N MET A 117 18.52 6.18 0.60
CA MET A 117 19.10 6.81 -0.58
C MET A 117 20.28 7.72 -0.18
N LYS A 118 21.46 7.46 -0.74
CA LYS A 118 22.63 8.33 -0.55
C LYS A 118 22.67 9.46 -1.57
N LEU A 119 22.46 9.10 -2.82
CA LEU A 119 22.37 10.02 -3.94
C LEU A 119 21.39 9.42 -4.93
N GLY A 120 20.50 10.25 -5.45
CA GLY A 120 19.57 9.85 -6.48
C GLY A 120 19.01 11.05 -7.22
N ILE A 121 18.40 10.75 -8.34
CA ILE A 121 17.65 11.71 -9.14
C ILE A 121 16.17 11.38 -9.05
N GLY A 122 15.39 12.38 -8.66
CA GLY A 122 13.93 12.27 -8.70
C GLY A 122 13.47 12.16 -10.15
N MET A 123 12.64 11.17 -10.44
CA MET A 123 12.05 10.99 -11.76
C MET A 123 10.57 10.61 -11.64
N PRO A 124 9.72 11.12 -12.53
CA PRO A 124 8.33 10.69 -12.55
C PRO A 124 8.26 9.19 -12.86
N ILE A 125 7.77 8.41 -11.90
CA ILE A 125 7.41 7.01 -12.12
C ILE A 125 5.93 6.98 -12.44
N ASP A 126 5.60 6.46 -13.63
CA ASP A 126 4.19 6.24 -13.98
C ASP A 126 3.58 5.29 -12.92
N PRO A 127 2.47 5.68 -12.26
CA PRO A 127 1.79 4.83 -11.30
C PRO A 127 1.34 3.47 -11.86
N LEU A 128 1.30 3.33 -13.20
CA LEU A 128 0.97 2.10 -13.92
C LEU A 128 2.22 1.27 -14.30
N SER A 129 3.41 1.77 -14.04
CA SER A 129 4.67 1.08 -14.36
C SER A 129 5.36 0.58 -13.10
N ASP A 130 5.97 -0.59 -13.22
CA ASP A 130 6.80 -1.19 -12.18
C ASP A 130 8.07 -0.36 -11.94
N SER A 131 8.67 -0.54 -10.77
CA SER A 131 9.90 0.19 -10.41
C SER A 131 11.08 -0.22 -11.31
N GLU A 132 11.07 -1.47 -11.80
CA GLU A 132 12.05 -1.96 -12.78
C GLU A 132 12.07 -1.12 -14.06
N GLU A 133 10.91 -0.69 -14.54
CA GLU A 133 10.82 0.16 -15.73
C GLU A 133 11.39 1.57 -15.47
N ALA A 134 11.35 2.05 -14.23
CA ALA A 134 11.99 3.31 -13.87
C ALA A 134 13.52 3.19 -13.92
N VAL A 135 14.11 2.14 -13.34
CA VAL A 135 15.57 1.95 -13.39
C VAL A 135 16.04 1.68 -14.83
N LYS A 136 15.30 0.88 -15.61
CA LYS A 136 15.63 0.65 -17.03
C LYS A 136 15.63 1.94 -17.86
N ARG A 137 14.68 2.85 -17.63
CA ARG A 137 14.68 4.17 -18.27
C ARG A 137 15.94 4.96 -17.92
N TYR A 138 16.38 4.93 -16.67
CA TYR A 138 17.63 5.58 -16.27
C TYR A 138 18.85 4.91 -16.93
N ILE A 139 18.93 3.57 -16.92
CA ILE A 139 19.99 2.81 -17.59
C ILE A 139 20.05 3.13 -19.09
N TYR A 140 18.90 3.24 -19.77
CA TYR A 140 18.84 3.62 -21.18
C TYR A 140 19.45 5.02 -21.42
N ILE A 141 19.11 6.01 -20.58
CA ILE A 141 19.67 7.36 -20.68
C ILE A 141 21.19 7.33 -20.48
N ALA A 142 21.67 6.64 -19.43
CA ALA A 142 23.09 6.50 -19.15
C ALA A 142 23.84 5.73 -20.26
N ALA A 143 23.20 4.74 -20.89
CA ALA A 143 23.75 3.99 -22.01
C ALA A 143 23.82 4.84 -23.29
N LYS A 144 22.87 5.75 -23.50
CA LYS A 144 22.85 6.64 -24.66
C LYS A 144 23.92 7.73 -24.55
N ASP A 145 23.99 8.36 -23.39
CA ASP A 145 24.90 9.47 -23.11
C ASP A 145 26.02 8.97 -22.17
N GLU A 146 25.97 9.39 -20.91
CA GLU A 146 26.89 8.99 -19.84
C GLU A 146 26.12 8.89 -18.51
N ASP A 147 26.56 8.03 -17.59
CA ASP A 147 26.05 8.03 -16.21
C ASP A 147 26.60 9.24 -15.43
N PHE A 148 26.02 10.41 -15.69
CA PHE A 148 26.46 11.69 -15.13
C PHE A 148 26.56 11.69 -13.60
N LEU A 149 25.69 10.95 -12.91
CA LEU A 149 25.66 10.91 -11.45
C LEU A 149 26.51 9.77 -10.86
N GLY A 150 27.04 8.86 -11.68
CA GLY A 150 27.79 7.69 -11.21
C GLY A 150 26.98 6.80 -10.27
N ILE A 151 25.67 6.66 -10.51
CA ILE A 151 24.75 5.92 -9.64
C ILE A 151 24.46 4.50 -10.13
N LEU A 152 24.97 4.10 -11.31
CA LEU A 152 24.88 2.75 -11.83
C LEU A 152 26.06 1.91 -11.39
N TYR A 153 25.87 1.19 -10.29
CA TYR A 153 26.82 0.18 -9.84
C TYR A 153 26.69 -1.04 -10.76
N GLN A 154 27.72 -1.27 -11.57
CA GLN A 154 27.81 -2.39 -12.53
C GLN A 154 28.70 -3.53 -12.04
N GLU A 155 29.45 -3.32 -10.97
CA GLU A 155 30.32 -4.32 -10.35
C GLU A 155 30.15 -4.28 -8.83
N ASP A 156 30.19 -5.46 -8.19
CA ASP A 156 30.25 -5.54 -6.74
C ASP A 156 31.69 -5.28 -6.29
N ASP A 157 31.93 -4.08 -5.78
CA ASP A 157 33.22 -3.63 -5.25
C ASP A 157 33.37 -3.91 -3.74
N GLY A 158 32.41 -4.62 -3.13
CA GLY A 158 32.37 -4.89 -1.69
C GLY A 158 32.06 -3.67 -0.82
N SER A 159 31.69 -2.52 -1.41
CA SER A 159 31.30 -1.31 -0.68
C SER A 159 29.94 -1.45 0.03
N GLY A 160 29.13 -2.42 -0.40
CA GLY A 160 27.74 -2.58 0.00
C GLY A 160 26.81 -1.51 -0.59
N GLU A 161 27.24 -0.89 -1.68
CA GLU A 161 26.46 0.11 -2.43
C GLU A 161 25.77 -0.54 -3.62
N TYR A 162 24.47 -0.27 -3.76
CA TYR A 162 23.64 -0.85 -4.81
C TYR A 162 22.79 0.22 -5.48
N THR A 163 22.65 0.10 -6.80
CA THR A 163 21.65 0.85 -7.56
C THR A 163 20.26 0.48 -7.02
N CYS A 164 19.41 1.47 -6.81
CA CYS A 164 18.08 1.28 -6.24
C CYS A 164 17.04 2.23 -6.82
N VAL A 165 15.77 1.84 -6.63
CA VAL A 165 14.61 2.73 -6.83
C VAL A 165 13.96 2.95 -5.49
N GLU A 166 13.82 4.22 -5.10
CA GLU A 166 12.92 4.61 -4.02
C GLU A 166 11.56 5.01 -4.62
N ARG A 167 10.49 4.40 -4.14
CA ARG A 167 9.12 4.70 -4.60
C ARG A 167 8.27 5.25 -3.47
N HIS A 168 7.34 6.13 -3.82
CA HIS A 168 6.31 6.66 -2.93
C HIS A 168 4.94 6.52 -3.57
N TRP A 169 3.96 6.01 -2.82
CA TRP A 169 2.57 5.91 -3.26
C TRP A 169 1.73 6.90 -2.47
N ARG A 170 1.16 7.91 -3.13
CA ARG A 170 0.42 9.01 -2.49
C ARG A 170 -0.86 9.34 -3.23
N LEU A 171 -1.79 9.96 -2.53
CA LEU A 171 -3.04 10.47 -3.10
C LEU A 171 -2.96 11.98 -3.26
N SER A 172 -3.58 12.54 -4.30
CA SER A 172 -3.63 13.99 -4.52
C SER A 172 -4.22 14.75 -3.34
N GLU A 173 -5.23 14.18 -2.68
CA GLU A 173 -5.89 14.76 -1.51
C GLU A 173 -5.09 14.60 -0.21
N PHE A 174 -4.10 13.71 -0.20
CA PHE A 174 -3.23 13.44 0.94
C PHE A 174 -1.77 13.33 0.46
N PRO A 175 -1.19 14.43 -0.05
CA PRO A 175 0.09 14.40 -0.76
C PRO A 175 1.28 14.08 0.16
N ASP A 176 1.11 14.27 1.48
CA ASP A 176 2.18 14.12 2.47
C ASP A 176 2.14 12.77 3.20
N ILE A 177 1.17 11.91 2.88
CA ILE A 177 0.95 10.64 3.58
C ILE A 177 1.05 9.48 2.60
N GLU A 178 1.88 8.49 2.95
CA GLU A 178 1.97 7.23 2.21
C GLU A 178 0.62 6.51 2.19
N LEU A 179 0.30 5.91 1.07
CA LEU A 179 -0.97 5.23 0.86
C LEU A 179 -1.13 4.01 1.76
N THR A 180 -0.06 3.28 2.07
CA THR A 180 -0.08 2.18 3.05
C THR A 180 -0.36 2.69 4.46
N GLN A 181 0.17 3.86 4.82
CA GLN A 181 -0.14 4.52 6.10
C GLN A 181 -1.59 4.97 6.16
N LEU A 182 -2.12 5.57 5.08
CA LEU A 182 -3.54 5.92 5.00
C LEU A 182 -4.44 4.70 5.13
N ALA A 183 -4.08 3.59 4.51
CA ALA A 183 -4.82 2.33 4.60
C ALA A 183 -4.82 1.76 6.02
N ALA A 184 -3.66 1.74 6.69
CA ALA A 184 -3.54 1.31 8.08
C ALA A 184 -4.41 2.18 9.01
N THR A 185 -4.30 3.50 8.91
CA THR A 185 -5.12 4.43 9.72
C THR A 185 -6.62 4.29 9.43
N ALA A 186 -7.00 4.05 8.17
CA ALA A 186 -8.40 3.80 7.82
C ALA A 186 -8.91 2.48 8.39
N TRP A 187 -8.09 1.43 8.35
CA TRP A 187 -8.38 0.14 8.97
C TRP A 187 -8.58 0.29 10.47
N GLU A 188 -7.67 0.97 11.18
CA GLU A 188 -7.76 1.20 12.63
C GLU A 188 -9.05 1.92 13.03
N LYS A 189 -9.44 2.96 12.28
CA LYS A 189 -10.70 3.69 12.51
C LYS A 189 -11.93 2.78 12.37
N VAL A 190 -11.96 1.92 11.36
CA VAL A 190 -13.07 0.99 11.12
C VAL A 190 -13.05 -0.16 12.14
N ALA A 191 -11.87 -0.67 12.48
CA ALA A 191 -11.66 -1.68 13.51
C ALA A 191 -12.17 -1.16 14.86
N GLN A 192 -11.80 0.07 15.25
CA GLN A 192 -12.26 0.69 16.48
C GLN A 192 -13.79 0.81 16.50
N ALA A 193 -14.42 1.19 15.38
CA ALA A 193 -15.87 1.24 15.30
C ALA A 193 -16.54 -0.14 15.50
N LEU A 194 -15.95 -1.20 14.95
CA LEU A 194 -16.39 -2.58 15.21
C LEU A 194 -16.20 -2.96 16.69
N PHE A 195 -15.04 -2.62 17.27
CA PHE A 195 -14.68 -2.99 18.63
C PHE A 195 -15.55 -2.27 19.65
N ASP A 196 -15.92 -1.02 19.39
CA ASP A 196 -16.88 -0.28 20.20
C ASP A 196 -18.25 -0.96 20.20
N VAL A 197 -18.72 -1.42 19.04
CA VAL A 197 -19.99 -2.16 18.92
C VAL A 197 -19.90 -3.50 19.65
N ALA A 198 -18.84 -4.27 19.45
CA ALA A 198 -18.59 -5.51 20.19
C ALA A 198 -18.52 -5.25 21.71
N GLY A 199 -17.97 -4.12 22.13
CA GLY A 199 -17.94 -3.66 23.52
C GLY A 199 -19.33 -3.45 24.11
N THR A 200 -20.27 -2.87 23.34
CA THR A 200 -21.68 -2.77 23.77
C THR A 200 -22.37 -4.12 23.92
N MET A 201 -21.88 -5.16 23.22
CA MET A 201 -22.32 -6.54 23.35
C MET A 201 -21.62 -7.29 24.50
N GLY A 202 -20.75 -6.62 25.26
CA GLY A 202 -20.07 -7.17 26.43
C GLY A 202 -18.66 -7.72 26.16
N ALA A 203 -18.11 -7.56 24.95
CA ALA A 203 -16.73 -7.93 24.68
C ALA A 203 -15.75 -6.98 25.38
N LYS A 204 -14.62 -7.51 25.83
CA LYS A 204 -13.48 -6.75 26.34
C LYS A 204 -12.33 -6.91 25.36
N LEU A 205 -12.16 -5.91 24.50
CA LEU A 205 -11.18 -5.91 23.43
C LEU A 205 -10.10 -4.87 23.71
N ILE A 206 -8.90 -5.14 23.21
CA ILE A 206 -7.79 -4.19 23.20
C ILE A 206 -7.96 -3.29 21.99
N GLU A 207 -7.52 -2.04 22.07
CA GLU A 207 -7.52 -1.11 20.95
C GLU A 207 -6.83 -1.76 19.72
N PRO A 208 -7.50 -1.79 18.55
CA PRO A 208 -6.94 -2.39 17.36
C PRO A 208 -5.89 -1.47 16.76
N THR A 209 -4.67 -1.99 16.61
CA THR A 209 -3.53 -1.29 16.00
C THR A 209 -3.01 -2.08 14.81
N PHE A 210 -2.57 -1.39 13.76
CA PHE A 210 -1.95 -2.02 12.61
C PHE A 210 -0.49 -1.59 12.47
N GLU A 211 0.44 -2.52 12.68
CA GLU A 211 1.88 -2.25 12.56
C GLU A 211 2.34 -2.44 11.12
N LEU A 212 2.74 -1.37 10.44
CA LEU A 212 3.34 -1.47 9.11
C LEU A 212 4.77 -2.03 9.17
N GLY A 213 5.22 -2.59 8.05
CA GLY A 213 6.61 -2.97 7.85
C GLY A 213 7.55 -1.77 7.89
N ASN A 214 8.85 -2.03 7.97
CA ASN A 214 9.86 -0.97 7.93
C ASN A 214 9.79 -0.22 6.58
N PRO A 215 9.51 1.10 6.57
CA PRO A 215 9.35 1.84 5.32
C PRO A 215 10.58 1.77 4.41
N ASN A 216 11.78 1.65 4.97
CA ASN A 216 13.01 1.58 4.19
C ASN A 216 13.23 0.22 3.52
N GLU A 217 12.58 -0.83 4.03
CA GLU A 217 12.61 -2.17 3.40
C GLU A 217 11.55 -2.29 2.31
N VAL A 218 10.45 -1.53 2.43
CA VAL A 218 9.33 -1.60 1.49
C VAL A 218 9.48 -0.62 0.33
N ARG A 219 10.04 0.58 0.57
CA ARG A 219 10.13 1.64 -0.45
C ARG A 219 11.30 1.51 -1.40
N PHE A 220 12.29 0.68 -1.07
CA PHE A 220 13.53 0.54 -1.82
C PHE A 220 13.59 -0.80 -2.53
N GLU A 221 13.67 -0.76 -3.86
CA GLU A 221 14.01 -1.92 -4.67
C GLU A 221 15.50 -1.86 -4.98
N LEU A 222 16.26 -2.89 -4.60
CA LEU A 222 17.70 -2.96 -4.83
C LEU A 222 18.00 -3.83 -6.04
N TYR A 223 18.89 -3.36 -6.92
CA TYR A 223 19.30 -4.07 -8.11
C TYR A 223 20.73 -4.57 -7.97
N LYS A 224 20.93 -5.84 -8.34
CA LYS A 224 22.25 -6.46 -8.34
C LYS A 224 23.14 -5.83 -9.42
N PRO A 225 24.44 -5.59 -9.15
CA PRO A 225 25.33 -4.97 -10.13
C PRO A 225 25.42 -5.74 -11.44
N GLU A 226 25.36 -7.08 -11.39
CA GLU A 226 25.40 -7.93 -12.58
C GLU A 226 24.18 -7.69 -13.48
N TRP A 227 22.98 -7.53 -12.88
CA TRP A 227 21.77 -7.23 -13.63
C TRP A 227 21.84 -5.83 -14.26
N ILE A 228 22.34 -4.84 -13.51
CA ILE A 228 22.55 -3.48 -14.04
C ILE A 228 23.50 -3.51 -15.24
N LYS A 229 24.62 -4.23 -15.14
CA LYS A 229 25.61 -4.39 -16.22
C LYS A 229 24.99 -5.06 -17.44
N GLU A 230 24.21 -6.12 -17.25
CA GLU A 230 23.49 -6.81 -18.33
C GLU A 230 22.53 -5.87 -19.06
N GLN A 231 21.68 -5.14 -18.33
CA GLN A 231 20.73 -4.19 -18.92
C GLN A 231 21.45 -3.03 -19.62
N PHE A 232 22.54 -2.52 -19.04
CA PHE A 232 23.34 -1.45 -19.63
C PHE A 232 23.94 -1.85 -20.98
N ASN A 233 24.55 -3.03 -21.05
CA ASN A 233 25.12 -3.57 -22.29
C ASN A 233 24.03 -3.81 -23.36
N TYR A 234 22.89 -4.38 -22.95
CA TYR A 234 21.73 -4.57 -23.83
C TYR A 234 21.28 -3.26 -24.49
N TYR A 235 21.16 -2.18 -23.71
CA TYR A 235 20.77 -0.89 -24.26
C TYR A 235 21.85 -0.26 -25.13
N LYS A 236 23.14 -0.39 -24.79
CA LYS A 236 24.26 0.05 -25.64
C LYS A 236 24.21 -0.62 -27.02
N GLU A 237 24.01 -1.93 -27.07
CA GLU A 237 23.89 -2.69 -28.32
C GLU A 237 22.69 -2.20 -29.14
N LYS A 238 21.50 -2.13 -28.54
CA LYS A 238 20.29 -1.64 -29.23
C LYS A 238 20.41 -0.22 -29.76
N ILE A 239 21.08 0.67 -29.03
CA ILE A 239 21.30 2.05 -29.49
C ILE A 239 22.25 2.06 -30.70
N SER A 240 23.28 1.21 -30.69
CA SER A 240 24.21 1.10 -31.82
C SER A 240 23.52 0.57 -33.09
N GLU A 241 22.61 -0.39 -32.96
CA GLU A 241 21.85 -0.96 -34.09
C GLU A 241 20.86 0.03 -34.71
N ASN A 242 20.26 0.93 -33.92
CA ASN A 242 19.29 1.92 -34.40
C ASN A 242 19.94 3.19 -34.97
N ASN A 243 21.25 3.35 -34.83
CA ASN A 243 22.03 4.47 -35.38
C ASN A 243 22.75 4.12 -36.70
N ILE A 244 22.52 2.91 -37.23
CA ILE A 244 22.93 2.44 -38.57
C ILE A 244 21.74 2.57 -39.52
#